data_AF-A0A060YUP7-F1
#
_entry.id   AF-A0A060YUP7-F1
#
_cell.length_a   1.000
_cell.length_b   1.000
_cell.length_c   1.000
_cell.angle_alpha   90.00
_cell.angle_beta   90.00
_cell.angle_gamma   90.00
#
_symmetry.space_group_name_H-M   'P 1'
#
loop_
_entity.id
_entity.type
_entity.pdbx_description
1 polymer ?
#
loop_
_entity_poly.entity_id
_entity_poly.type
_entity_poly.pdbx_seq_one_letter_code
_entity_poly.pdbx_strand_id
1 'polypeptide(L)'
;MNEFSPAVLQTLRDLVWVCPQCGDAVCSALEGWEDNLQDSQGRGALLWLLGVYGDRVTGAPYLLEDCIDGVRSEVSAEVKTELLTATLRLFLSRPAETQDMMGRLLVYCIGRHTHCIEPTSPGR
;
A
#
# COMPACT_ATOMS: atom_id res chain seq x y z
N MET A 1 -8.27 7.87 21.09
CA MET A 1 -8.03 6.57 20.42
C MET A 1 -9.19 6.36 19.48
N ASN A 2 -9.03 6.75 18.21
CA ASN A 2 -10.07 6.57 17.21
C ASN A 2 -9.78 5.21 16.55
N GLU A 3 -10.52 4.18 16.97
CA GLU A 3 -10.37 2.83 16.45
C GLU A 3 -10.98 2.78 15.05
N PHE A 4 -10.21 3.18 14.04
CA PHE A 4 -10.70 3.09 12.68
C PHE A 4 -10.76 1.62 12.25
N SER A 5 -11.98 1.08 12.12
CA SER A 5 -12.19 -0.29 11.69
C SER A 5 -11.96 -0.47 10.17
N PRO A 6 -11.63 -1.68 9.69
CA PRO A 6 -11.50 -1.95 8.24
C PRO A 6 -12.71 -1.50 7.40
N ALA A 7 -13.90 -1.55 7.99
CA ALA A 7 -15.14 -1.09 7.37
C ALA A 7 -15.14 0.42 7.09
N VAL A 8 -14.47 1.23 7.92
CA VAL A 8 -14.37 2.68 7.69
C VAL A 8 -13.54 2.96 6.44
N LEU A 9 -12.40 2.28 6.27
CA LEU A 9 -11.56 2.43 5.07
C LEU A 9 -12.29 2.02 3.79
N GLN A 10 -13.06 0.94 3.86
CA GLN A 10 -13.90 0.51 2.73
C GLN A 10 -14.97 1.54 2.42
N THR A 11 -15.64 2.07 3.45
CA THR A 11 -16.66 3.12 3.28
C THR A 11 -16.05 4.39 2.69
N LEU A 12 -14.84 4.79 3.12
CA LEU A 12 -14.13 5.94 2.54
C LEU A 12 -13.78 5.69 1.07
N ARG A 13 -13.30 4.49 0.73
CA ARG A 13 -13.05 4.11 -0.67
C ARG A 13 -14.32 4.19 -1.51
N ASP A 14 -15.41 3.61 -1.02
CA ASP A 14 -16.70 3.60 -1.73
C ASP A 14 -17.27 5.02 -1.84
N LEU A 15 -17.08 5.86 -0.82
CA LEU A 15 -17.45 7.28 -0.85
C LEU A 15 -16.66 8.05 -1.90
N VAL A 16 -15.35 7.83 -2.03
CA VAL A 16 -14.52 8.47 -3.07
C VAL A 16 -14.98 8.06 -4.46
N TRP A 17 -15.30 6.78 -4.63
CA TRP A 17 -15.82 6.27 -5.89
C TRP A 17 -17.15 6.92 -6.29
N VAL A 18 -18.05 7.13 -5.33
CA VAL A 18 -19.39 7.72 -5.57
C VAL A 18 -19.36 9.26 -5.62
N CYS A 19 -18.48 9.88 -4.83
CA CYS A 19 -18.43 11.32 -4.57
C CYS A 19 -16.97 11.82 -4.51
N PRO A 20 -16.29 12.03 -5.65
CA PRO A 20 -14.90 12.50 -5.68
C PRO A 20 -14.72 13.89 -5.05
N GLN A 21 -15.79 14.69 -4.93
CA GLN A 21 -15.79 16.00 -4.24
C GLN A 21 -15.48 15.91 -2.74
N CYS A 22 -15.54 14.73 -2.13
CA CYS A 22 -15.25 14.51 -0.71
C CYS A 22 -13.74 14.29 -0.41
N GLY A 23 -12.86 14.44 -1.41
CA GLY A 23 -11.44 14.09 -1.28
C GLY A 23 -10.70 14.77 -0.11
N ASP A 24 -11.01 16.04 0.22
CA ASP A 24 -10.39 16.75 1.35
C ASP A 24 -10.66 16.10 2.71
N ALA A 25 -11.90 15.63 2.92
CA ALA A 25 -12.28 14.94 4.15
C ALA A 25 -11.54 13.60 4.28
N VAL A 26 -11.34 12.92 3.16
CA VAL A 26 -10.61 11.65 3.10
C VAL A 26 -9.12 11.86 3.37
N CYS A 27 -8.50 12.88 2.77
CA CYS A 27 -7.09 13.22 3.05
C CYS A 27 -6.87 13.50 4.54
N SER A 28 -7.76 14.29 5.15
CA SER A 28 -7.69 14.62 6.58
C SER A 28 -7.83 13.37 7.47
N ALA A 29 -8.67 12.42 7.09
CA ALA A 29 -8.82 11.16 7.81
C ALA A 29 -7.57 10.27 7.70
N LEU A 30 -6.88 10.28 6.56
CA LEU A 30 -5.66 9.51 6.31
C LEU A 30 -4.44 10.07 7.04
N GLU A 31 -4.35 11.39 7.23
CA GLU A 31 -3.24 12.02 7.98
C GLU A 31 -3.22 11.61 9.46
N GLY A 32 -4.38 11.29 10.04
CA GLY A 32 -4.50 10.79 11.40
C GLY A 32 -4.44 9.26 11.53
N TRP A 33 -4.10 8.54 10.46
CA TRP A 33 -4.08 7.08 10.47
C TRP A 33 -2.81 6.53 11.13
N GLU A 34 -2.97 5.70 12.15
CA GLU A 34 -1.90 4.91 12.77
C GLU A 34 -2.06 3.44 12.34
N ASP A 35 -1.06 2.89 11.64
CA ASP A 35 -1.14 1.57 11.00
C ASP A 35 -1.25 0.41 12.02
N ASN A 36 -2.49 0.00 12.32
CA ASN A 36 -2.81 -1.15 13.16
C ASN A 36 -3.63 -2.22 12.41
N LEU A 37 -3.65 -2.15 11.07
CA LEU A 37 -4.60 -2.94 10.29
C LEU A 37 -4.06 -4.34 9.94
N GLN A 38 -4.73 -5.36 10.45
CA GLN A 38 -4.40 -6.78 10.21
C GLN A 38 -5.18 -7.39 9.04
N ASP A 39 -6.31 -6.80 8.66
CA ASP A 39 -7.20 -7.35 7.64
C ASP A 39 -6.75 -6.98 6.22
N SER A 40 -6.68 -7.96 5.32
CA SER A 40 -6.22 -7.75 3.94
C SER A 40 -7.13 -6.81 3.14
N GLN A 41 -8.45 -6.84 3.39
CA GLN A 41 -9.40 -6.01 2.65
C GLN A 41 -9.27 -4.53 3.05
N GLY A 42 -9.15 -4.26 4.35
CA GLY A 42 -8.88 -2.91 4.82
C GLY A 42 -7.51 -2.39 4.36
N ARG A 43 -6.47 -3.25 4.34
CA ARG A 43 -5.12 -2.86 3.89
C ARG A 43 -5.15 -2.48 2.41
N GLY A 44 -5.84 -3.26 1.59
CA GLY A 44 -6.06 -2.92 0.19
C GLY A 44 -6.79 -1.58 0.01
N ALA A 45 -7.83 -1.31 0.81
CA ALA A 45 -8.54 -0.03 0.76
C ALA A 45 -7.65 1.15 1.17
N LEU A 46 -6.83 1.01 2.22
CA LEU A 46 -5.87 2.03 2.63
C LEU A 46 -4.84 2.31 1.54
N LEU A 47 -4.24 1.26 0.97
CA LEU A 47 -3.25 1.39 -0.11
C LEU A 47 -3.85 2.08 -1.34
N TRP A 48 -5.07 1.72 -1.72
CA TRP A 48 -5.77 2.37 -2.81
C TRP A 48 -5.97 3.87 -2.53
N LEU A 49 -6.43 4.21 -1.32
CA LEU A 49 -6.64 5.61 -0.90
C LEU A 49 -5.34 6.41 -0.90
N LEU A 50 -4.24 5.84 -0.41
CA LEU A 50 -2.91 6.44 -0.47
C LEU A 50 -2.41 6.59 -1.91
N GLY A 51 -2.71 5.65 -2.80
CA GLY A 51 -2.39 5.76 -4.22
C GLY A 51 -3.18 6.87 -4.94
N VAL A 52 -4.40 7.16 -4.49
CA VAL A 52 -5.27 8.20 -5.09
C VAL A 52 -4.96 9.58 -4.54
N TYR A 53 -4.67 9.70 -3.24
CA TYR A 53 -4.54 10.99 -2.53
C TYR A 53 -3.16 11.24 -1.92
N GLY A 54 -2.18 10.38 -2.17
CA GLY A 54 -0.85 10.47 -1.55
C GLY A 54 -0.04 11.70 -1.95
N ASP A 55 -0.41 12.37 -3.05
CA ASP A 55 0.15 13.67 -3.42
C ASP A 55 -0.25 14.78 -2.44
N ARG A 56 -1.44 14.65 -1.83
CA ARG A 56 -2.02 15.62 -0.87
C ARG A 56 -1.76 15.24 0.58
N VAL A 57 -1.62 13.94 0.88
CA VAL A 57 -1.38 13.43 2.22
C VAL A 57 0.12 13.50 2.52
N THR A 58 0.52 14.38 3.44
CA THR A 58 1.94 14.60 3.77
C THR A 58 2.61 13.32 4.28
N GLY A 59 1.88 12.52 5.07
CA GLY A 59 2.34 11.26 5.65
C GLY A 59 2.40 10.06 4.70
N ALA A 60 1.92 10.18 3.46
CA ALA A 60 1.77 9.04 2.56
C ALA A 60 3.07 8.28 2.25
N PRO A 61 4.24 8.93 2.02
CA PRO A 61 5.50 8.22 1.80
C PRO A 61 5.86 7.31 2.99
N TYR A 62 5.71 7.80 4.22
CA TYR A 62 6.03 7.04 5.43
C TYR A 62 5.12 5.83 5.61
N LEU A 63 3.81 6.00 5.42
CA LEU A 63 2.85 4.91 5.51
C LEU A 63 3.10 3.81 4.46
N LEU A 64 3.45 4.19 3.23
CA LEU A 64 3.79 3.22 2.19
C LEU A 64 5.13 2.54 2.47
N GLU A 65 6.11 3.27 3.02
CA GLU A 65 7.41 2.70 3.40
C GLU A 65 7.25 1.62 4.47
N ASP A 66 6.45 1.86 5.50
CA ASP A 66 6.11 0.86 6.53
C ASP A 66 5.46 -0.39 5.92
N CYS A 67 4.54 -0.19 4.97
CA CYS A 67 3.91 -1.29 4.24
C CYS A 67 4.91 -2.08 3.37
N ILE A 68 5.89 -1.40 2.76
CA ILE A 68 6.95 -2.02 1.97
C ILE A 68 7.87 -2.85 2.86
N ASP A 69 8.21 -2.37 4.05
CA ASP A 69 9.07 -3.11 4.98
C ASP A 69 8.40 -4.41 5.46
N GLY A 70 7.07 -4.39 5.62
CA GLY A 70 6.25 -5.56 5.92
C GLY A 70 5.92 -6.49 4.74
N VAL A 71 6.26 -6.11 3.50
CA VAL A 71 5.76 -6.80 2.29
C VAL A 71 6.18 -8.26 2.19
N ARG A 72 7.28 -8.66 2.86
CA ARG A 72 7.77 -10.06 2.92
C ARG A 72 6.79 -11.00 3.61
N SER A 73 6.21 -10.52 4.70
CA SER A 73 5.28 -11.27 5.56
C SER A 73 3.84 -11.21 5.03
N GLU A 74 3.53 -10.27 4.14
CA GLU A 74 2.22 -10.18 3.52
C GLU A 74 1.91 -11.45 2.72
N VAL A 75 0.73 -12.04 2.96
CA VAL A 75 0.27 -13.27 2.29
C VAL A 75 -0.62 -12.95 1.11
N SER A 76 -1.38 -11.86 1.18
CA SER A 76 -2.35 -11.48 0.16
C SER A 76 -1.67 -10.97 -1.10
N ALA A 77 -1.97 -11.61 -2.24
CA ALA A 77 -1.51 -11.15 -3.55
C ALA A 77 -2.16 -9.81 -3.95
N GLU A 78 -3.40 -9.58 -3.52
CA GLU A 78 -4.14 -8.34 -3.77
C GLU A 78 -3.46 -7.17 -3.07
N VAL A 79 -3.14 -7.31 -1.78
CA VAL A 79 -2.45 -6.26 -1.00
C VAL A 79 -1.09 -5.93 -1.59
N LYS A 80 -0.32 -6.94 -2.05
CA LYS A 80 0.97 -6.71 -2.72
C LYS A 80 0.83 -5.94 -4.03
N THR A 81 -0.18 -6.26 -4.83
CA THR A 81 -0.44 -5.61 -6.11
C THR A 81 -0.89 -4.17 -5.90
N GLU A 82 -1.75 -3.95 -4.91
CA GLU A 82 -2.22 -2.62 -4.54
C GLU A 82 -1.07 -1.77 -3.97
N LEU A 83 -0.18 -2.36 -3.15
CA LEU A 83 1.00 -1.69 -2.63
C LEU A 83 1.93 -1.22 -3.75
N LEU A 84 2.20 -2.08 -4.73
CA LEU A 84 2.98 -1.72 -5.91
C LEU A 84 2.31 -0.58 -6.70
N THR A 85 1.00 -0.67 -6.90
CA THR A 85 0.23 0.32 -7.65
C THR A 85 0.22 1.68 -6.93
N ALA A 86 -0.01 1.69 -5.62
CA ALA A 86 -0.03 2.90 -4.80
C ALA A 86 1.35 3.56 -4.75
N THR A 87 2.42 2.78 -4.53
CA THR A 87 3.80 3.28 -4.52
C THR A 87 4.20 3.86 -5.86
N LEU A 88 3.82 3.20 -6.97
CA LEU A 88 4.08 3.71 -8.31
C LEU A 88 3.36 5.04 -8.57
N ARG A 89 2.08 5.16 -8.19
CA ARG A 89 1.32 6.42 -8.33
C ARG A 89 1.94 7.55 -7.53
N LEU A 90 2.36 7.26 -6.29
CA LEU A 90 3.02 8.26 -5.45
C LEU A 90 4.38 8.65 -6.04
N PHE A 91 5.15 7.70 -6.57
CA PHE A 91 6.42 7.97 -7.27
C PHE A 91 6.27 8.88 -8.48
N LEU A 92 5.20 8.72 -9.27
CA LEU A 92 4.92 9.62 -10.38
C LEU A 92 4.64 11.06 -9.93
N SER A 93 4.22 11.25 -8.68
CA SER A 93 3.89 12.57 -8.11
C SER A 93 5.05 13.16 -7.29
N ARG A 94 5.77 12.33 -6.52
CA ARG A 94 6.80 12.73 -5.54
C ARG A 94 8.07 11.85 -5.70
N PRO A 95 8.74 11.87 -6.86
CA PRO A 95 9.82 10.93 -7.16
C PRO A 95 11.01 11.05 -6.21
N ALA A 96 11.36 12.26 -5.78
CA ALA A 96 12.51 12.48 -4.89
C ALA A 96 12.38 11.80 -3.53
N GLU A 97 11.15 11.63 -3.04
CA GLU A 97 10.88 11.05 -1.71
C GLU A 97 10.68 9.54 -1.77
N THR A 98 10.19 9.02 -2.90
CA THR A 98 9.80 7.60 -3.01
C THR A 98 10.72 6.78 -3.92
N GLN A 99 11.75 7.38 -4.53
CA GLN A 99 12.67 6.68 -5.42
C GLN A 99 13.29 5.45 -4.77
N ASP A 100 13.81 5.58 -3.55
CA ASP A 100 14.48 4.47 -2.86
C ASP A 100 13.49 3.34 -2.53
N MET A 101 12.39 3.66 -1.84
CA MET A 101 11.37 2.66 -1.46
C MET A 101 10.75 1.96 -2.68
N MET A 102 10.51 2.68 -3.77
CA MET A 102 10.01 2.08 -5.02
C MET A 102 11.04 1.11 -5.62
N GLY A 103 12.32 1.48 -5.59
CA GLY A 103 13.42 0.59 -5.99
C GLY A 103 13.45 -0.69 -5.17
N ARG A 104 13.36 -0.58 -3.83
CA ARG A 104 13.32 -1.74 -2.91
C ARG A 104 12.12 -2.64 -3.21
N LEU A 105 10.94 -2.06 -3.43
CA LEU A 105 9.72 -2.80 -3.75
C LEU A 105 9.84 -3.53 -5.10
N LEU A 106 10.40 -2.89 -6.12
CA LEU A 106 10.61 -3.51 -7.44
C LEU A 106 11.61 -4.67 -7.38
N VAL A 107 12.75 -4.48 -6.70
CA VAL A 107 13.75 -5.55 -6.48
C VAL A 107 13.08 -6.75 -5.81
N TYR A 108 12.24 -6.49 -4.82
CA TYR A 108 11.47 -7.53 -4.16
C TYR A 108 10.49 -8.24 -5.10
N CYS A 109 9.68 -7.49 -5.87
CA CYS A 109 8.72 -8.06 -6.81
C CYS A 109 9.41 -8.93 -7.88
N ILE A 110 10.53 -8.47 -8.43
CA ILE A 110 11.31 -9.19 -9.45
C ILE A 110 11.99 -10.43 -8.85
N GLY A 111 12.60 -10.30 -7.66
CA GLY A 111 13.31 -11.40 -6.98
C GLY A 111 12.41 -12.57 -6.56
N ARG A 112 11.08 -12.37 -6.52
CA ARG A 112 10.13 -13.47 -6.30
C ARG A 112 10.01 -14.42 -7.48
N HIS A 113 10.21 -13.96 -8.70
CA HIS A 113 10.18 -14.83 -9.88
C HIS A 113 11.38 -15.78 -9.93
N THR A 114 12.49 -15.45 -9.27
CA THR A 114 13.73 -16.25 -9.33
C THR A 114 13.81 -17.37 -8.30
N HIS A 115 12.94 -17.42 -7.28
CA HIS A 115 12.98 -18.46 -6.24
C HIS A 115 12.07 -19.68 -6.53
N CYS A 116 11.41 -19.73 -7.69
CA CYS A 116 10.64 -20.90 -8.13
C CYS A 116 11.47 -21.95 -8.88
N ILE A 117 12.78 -21.79 -8.96
CA ILE A 117 13.71 -22.82 -9.48
C ILE A 117 14.49 -23.38 -8.29
N GLU A 118 13.83 -24.15 -7.41
CA GLU A 118 14.59 -25.10 -6.61
C GLU A 118 15.04 -26.23 -7.54
N PRO A 119 16.35 -26.55 -7.60
CA PRO A 119 16.78 -27.80 -8.21
C PRO A 119 16.28 -28.91 -7.29
N THR A 120 15.34 -29.72 -7.78
CA THR A 120 15.05 -31.04 -7.23
C THR A 120 16.38 -31.76 -7.03
N SER A 121 16.77 -31.97 -5.78
CA SER A 121 17.95 -32.75 -5.44
C SER A 121 17.82 -34.14 -6.08
N PRO A 122 18.85 -34.65 -6.78
CA PRO A 122 18.85 -36.04 -7.18
C PRO A 122 19.07 -36.87 -5.92
N GLY A 123 18.09 -37.72 -5.60
CA GLY A 123 18.24 -38.73 -4.56
C GLY A 123 19.49 -39.57 -4.79
N ARG A 124 20.29 -39.72 -3.73
CA ARG A 124 21.21 -40.84 -3.55
C ARG A 124 20.60 -41.81 -2.57
#